data_AF-A0A0F8YUJ2-F1
#
_entry.id   AF-A0A0F8YUJ2-F1
#
_cell.length_a   1.000
_cell.length_b   1.000
_cell.length_c   1.000
_cell.angle_alpha   90.00
_cell.angle_beta   90.00
_cell.angle_gamma   90.00
#
_symmetry.space_group_name_H-M   'P 1'
#
loop_
_entity.id
_entity.type
_entity.pdbx_description
1 polymer ?
#
loop_
_entity_poly.entity_id
_entity_poly.type
_entity_poly.pdbx_seq_one_letter_code
_entity_poly.pdbx_strand_id
1 'polypeptide(L)' 'ELRNWVRNEIGPIASPDLIQWAPGLPKTRSGKIMRRILRKIAENDFGSLGDTSTLAEPEVVEQLIANRMNR' A
#
# COMPACT_ATOMS: atom_id res chain seq x y z
N GLU A 1 9.95 -3.14 15.74
CA GLU A 1 8.92 -2.63 16.67
C GLU A 1 7.50 -2.93 16.19
N LEU A 2 7.03 -2.36 15.07
CA LEU A 2 5.65 -2.55 14.56
C LEU A 2 5.21 -4.01 14.40
N ARG A 3 6.05 -4.89 13.83
CA ARG A 3 5.70 -6.32 13.67
C ARG A 3 5.43 -7.01 15.01
N ASN A 4 6.25 -6.72 16.02
CA ASN A 4 6.08 -7.27 17.37
C ASN A 4 4.84 -6.69 18.05
N TRP A 5 4.56 -5.40 17.83
CA TRP A 5 3.34 -4.78 18.33
C TRP A 5 2.09 -5.46 17.75
N VAL A 6 1.99 -5.63 16.43
CA VAL A 6 0.84 -6.34 15.80
C VAL A 6 0.73 -7.79 16.30
N ARG A 7 1.87 -8.46 16.48
CA ARG A 7 1.91 -9.83 17.02
C ARG A 7 1.33 -9.90 18.44
N ASN A 8 1.61 -8.90 19.28
CA ASN A 8 1.13 -8.86 20.65
C ASN A 8 -0.36 -8.49 20.72
N GLU A 9 -0.81 -7.54 19.89
CA GLU A 9 -2.20 -7.06 19.90
C GLU A 9 -3.21 -8.03 19.26
N ILE A 10 -2.83 -8.71 18.17
CA ILE A 10 -3.73 -9.58 17.41
C ILE A 10 -3.31 -11.04 17.48
N GLY A 11 -2.01 -11.31 17.40
CA GLY A 11 -1.44 -12.65 17.47
C GLY A 11 -0.45 -12.97 16.35
N PRO A 12 0.22 -14.14 16.44
CA PRO A 12 1.21 -14.59 15.45
C PRO A 12 0.70 -14.60 14.01
N ILE A 13 -0.56 -14.99 13.78
CA ILE A 13 -1.16 -15.13 12.44
C ILE A 13 -1.33 -13.79 11.70
N ALA A 14 -1.43 -12.68 12.44
CA ALA A 14 -1.63 -11.34 11.88
C ALA A 14 -0.31 -10.55 11.74
N SER A 15 0.82 -11.15 12.10
CA SER A 15 2.12 -10.48 12.01
C SER A 15 2.45 -10.17 10.55
N PRO A 16 2.65 -8.89 10.16
CA PRO A 16 2.97 -8.56 8.79
C PRO A 16 4.30 -9.19 8.35
N ASP A 17 4.34 -9.76 7.15
CA ASP A 17 5.57 -10.29 6.57
C ASP A 17 6.51 -9.17 6.09
N LEU A 18 5.93 -8.16 5.44
CA LEU A 18 6.61 -6.98 4.92
C LEU A 18 5.94 -5.71 5.42
N ILE A 19 6.73 -4.67 5.71
CA ILE A 19 6.25 -3.34 6.12
C ILE A 19 6.93 -2.29 5.25
N GLN A 20 6.24 -1.83 4.22
CA GLN A 20 6.74 -0.80 3.31
C GLN A 20 6.49 0.59 3.88
N TRP A 21 7.57 1.33 4.12
CA TRP A 21 7.51 2.76 4.40
C TRP A 21 7.22 3.52 3.10
N ALA A 22 6.31 4.48 3.17
CA ALA A 22 5.88 5.25 2.02
C ALA A 22 5.75 6.73 2.38
N PRO A 23 6.06 7.64 1.45
CA PRO A 23 5.88 9.09 1.64
C PRO A 23 4.40 9.47 1.69
N GLY A 24 3.51 8.66 1.11
CA GLY A 24 2.08 8.89 1.09
C GLY A 24 1.28 7.62 0.78
N LEU A 25 -0.04 7.72 0.93
CA LEU A 25 -0.99 6.67 0.53
C LEU A 25 -1.84 7.18 -0.63
N PRO A 26 -2.21 6.32 -1.59
CA PRO A 26 -3.07 6.71 -2.70
C PRO A 26 -4.46 7.02 -2.15
N LYS A 27 -4.80 8.31 -2.11
CA LYS A 27 -6.07 8.82 -1.60
C LYS A 27 -6.86 9.49 -2.72
N THR A 28 -8.17 9.31 -2.70
CA THR A 28 -9.08 10.09 -3.54
C THR A 28 -9.08 11.56 -3.12
N ARG A 29 -9.60 12.45 -3.96
CA ARG A 29 -9.84 13.87 -3.58
C ARG A 29 -10.75 14.04 -2.36
N SER A 30 -11.54 13.03 -2.02
CA SER A 30 -12.36 12.97 -0.79
C SER A 30 -11.64 12.32 0.41
N GLY A 31 -10.37 11.95 0.26
CA GLY A 31 -9.52 11.40 1.33
C GLY A 31 -9.61 9.89 1.53
N LYS A 32 -10.42 9.17 0.75
CA LYS A 32 -10.54 7.70 0.88
C LYS A 32 -9.28 7.02 0.34
N ILE A 33 -8.70 6.12 1.14
CA ILE A 33 -7.54 5.33 0.70
C ILE A 33 -7.98 4.28 -0.32
N MET A 34 -7.40 4.32 -1.52
CA MET A 34 -7.65 3.36 -2.59
C MET A 34 -6.83 2.08 -2.37
N ARG A 35 -7.20 1.28 -1.37
CA ARG A 35 -6.50 0.04 -1.00
C ARG A 35 -6.36 -0.97 -2.16
N ARG A 36 -7.26 -0.92 -3.14
CA ARG A 36 -7.18 -1.74 -4.36
C ARG A 36 -5.86 -1.54 -5.11
N ILE A 37 -5.36 -0.31 -5.20
CA ILE A 37 -4.08 0.01 -5.84
C ILE A 37 -2.94 -0.59 -5.04
N LEU A 38 -2.93 -0.41 -3.72
CA LEU A 38 -1.92 -0.99 -2.83
C LEU A 38 -1.84 -2.51 -2.96
N ARG A 39 -3.01 -3.18 -3.03
CA ARG A 39 -3.09 -4.62 -3.25
C ARG A 39 -2.43 -5.02 -4.57
N LYS A 40 -2.75 -4.32 -5.66
CA LYS A 40 -2.19 -4.59 -6.99
C LYS A 40 -0.67 -4.43 -7.05
N ILE A 41 -0.14 -3.42 -6.37
CA ILE A 41 1.31 -3.24 -6.21
C ILE A 41 1.93 -4.41 -5.43
N ALA A 42 1.30 -4.85 -4.34
CA ALA A 42 1.74 -6.01 -3.55
C ALA A 42 1.62 -7.35 -4.31
N GLU A 43 0.70 -7.46 -5.26
CA GLU A 43 0.54 -8.60 -6.18
C GLU A 43 1.57 -8.60 -7.34
N ASN A 44 2.42 -7.56 -7.46
CA ASN A 44 3.27 -7.32 -8.62
C ASN A 44 2.49 -7.20 -9.95
N ASP A 45 1.20 -6.84 -9.89
CA ASP A 45 0.29 -6.68 -11.03
C ASP A 45 -0.15 -5.21 -11.16
N PHE A 46 0.70 -4.39 -11.76
CA PHE A 46 0.47 -2.95 -11.94
C PHE A 46 0.07 -2.56 -13.37
N GLY A 47 -0.07 -3.54 -14.28
CA GLY A 47 -0.58 -3.29 -15.64
C GLY A 47 -2.07 -2.95 -15.68
N SER A 48 -2.82 -3.31 -14.62
CA SER A 48 -4.27 -3.11 -14.51
C SER A 48 -4.67 -2.43 -13.21
N LEU A 49 -4.11 -1.25 -12.95
CA LEU A 49 -4.49 -0.42 -11.78
C LEU A 49 -5.90 0.18 -11.91
N GLY A 50 -6.56 0.06 -13.05
CA GLY A 50 -7.90 0.61 -13.31
C GLY A 50 -7.91 2.15 -13.26
N ASP A 51 -9.07 2.73 -13.00
CA ASP A 51 -9.22 4.19 -12.96
C ASP A 51 -8.52 4.81 -11.73
N THR A 52 -7.62 5.76 -12.01
CA THR A 52 -6.85 6.56 -11.06
C THR A 52 -7.17 8.05 -11.13
N SER A 53 -8.13 8.47 -11.98
CA SER A 53 -8.49 9.88 -12.21
C SER A 53 -9.01 10.60 -10.96
N THR A 54 -9.49 9.84 -9.98
CA THR A 54 -10.04 10.35 -8.72
C THR A 54 -8.98 10.57 -7.63
N LEU A 55 -7.73 10.17 -7.87
CA LEU A 55 -6.63 10.40 -6.92
C LEU A 55 -6.32 11.90 -6.78
N ALA A 56 -5.96 12.29 -5.57
CA ALA A 56 -5.47 13.63 -5.29
C ALA A 56 -4.03 13.81 -5.81
N GLU A 57 -3.19 12.80 -5.57
CA GLU A 57 -1.76 12.77 -5.91
C GLU A 57 -1.45 11.44 -6.63
N PRO A 58 -1.65 11.35 -7.96
CA PRO A 58 -1.41 10.14 -8.73
C PRO A 58 0.05 9.64 -8.67
N GLU A 59 1.02 10.55 -8.55
CA GLU A 59 2.46 10.30 -8.51
C GLU A 59 2.90 9.40 -7.33
N VAL A 60 2.13 9.38 -6.24
CA VAL A 60 2.37 8.49 -5.09
C VAL A 60 2.36 7.02 -5.53
N VAL A 61 1.58 6.67 -6.55
CA VAL A 61 1.48 5.29 -7.07
C VAL A 61 2.82 4.84 -7.66
N GLU A 62 3.48 5.69 -8.44
CA GLU A 62 4.77 5.38 -9.04
C GLU A 62 5.86 5.21 -7.97
N GLN A 63 5.86 6.08 -6.96
CA GLN A 63 6.78 5.97 -5.83
C GLN A 63 6.57 4.66 -5.04
N LEU A 64 5.32 4.23 -4.86
CA LEU A 64 5.01 2.97 -4.20
C LEU A 64 5.49 1.76 -5.01
N ILE A 65 5.35 1.78 -6.33
CA ILE A 65 5.85 0.72 -7.23
C ILE A 65 7.40 0.69 -7.23
N ALA A 66 8.01 1.87 -7.27
CA ALA A 66 9.46 2.06 -7.30
C ALA A 66 10.15 1.68 -5.99
N ASN A 67 9.45 1.71 -4.86
CA ASN A 67 10.01 1.40 -3.53
C ASN A 67 9.35 0.18 -2.86
N ARG A 68 8.66 -0.65 -3.64
CA ARG A 68 8.00 -1.85 -3.11
C ARG A 68 9.01 -2.84 -2.53
N MET A 69 8.65 -3.47 -1.41
CA MET A 69 9.53 -4.40 -0.70
C MET A 69 9.48 -5.85 -1.22
N ASN A 70 8.41 -6.21 -1.93
CA ASN A 70 8.17 -7.54 -2.51
C ASN A 70 8.88 -7.73 -3.88
N ARG A 71 10.10 -7.20 -3.99
CA ARG A 71 10.97 -7.35 -5.17
C ARG A 71 11.77 -8.63 -5.10
#